data_AF-A0AA41S8K9-F1
#
_entry.id   AF-A0AA41S8K9-F1
#
_cell.length_a   1.000
_cell.length_b   1.000
_cell.length_c   1.000
_cell.angle_alpha   90.00
_cell.angle_beta   90.00
_cell.angle_gamma   90.00
#
_symmetry.space_group_name_H-M   'P 1'
#
loop_
_entity.id
_entity.type
_entity.pdbx_description
1 polymer ?
#
loop_
_entity_poly.entity_id
_entity_poly.type
_entity_poly.pdbx_seq_one_letter_code
_entity_poly.pdbx_strand_id
1 'polypeptide(L)'
;MFGKVRLISLLCVFSIIVSILIFSTFNPNSQSNFRKELVRNQHNQISITQEPSSSQFKDADEVFPEQRNGVHDSVILPDFEILVMVSPHHNQYSSLDFDDSIYCVFQSNSTSPAKFTGVLPSSRNKFFKCSIPNNLRDLKSIHPPILSTSPEDYYLSSDESLKEKVFSWNSSMCYDSFSTEEDVILFVKGANKNHLAINRSPSELKCLFSNGVNTVITSVTSSSQEVFRCLHPSETEIHGLGDEKIRVALQLNDSVVPSVAYYRPLARNLIHPEKKQLCASTMVHNVSKFLREWVIYHSRLGIDKFVFYDNGSEDGLQDVVNKLRGDYNIDIEVIFWPWPKTQEAGFSHSAIRSRESCTWMMYTDVDEFVFSPKWVNSLEPSSGMLKSLLPINISTLPSQKMGQVMIFCYEFGPSDQKVHPVEGVTQGYTCRSRKLNRHKSIVLLDAIDTSLFNVIHHFELKDGYQSKKVISRDAVVNHYKYQAWSEFQAKFKRRVSAYVADWTDPVNPMSKDRTPGLGFEPVEPKDWGERFCEVQDMGLKMLAQKWFGLVSSEGHIMVWQDA
;
A
#
# COMPACT_ATOMS: atom_id res chain seq x y z
N MET A 1 -49.41 -26.04 45.49
CA MET A 1 -48.54 -24.90 45.12
C MET A 1 -47.07 -25.11 45.54
N PHE A 2 -46.52 -26.34 45.45
CA PHE A 2 -45.10 -26.62 45.79
C PHE A 2 -44.33 -27.48 44.76
N GLY A 3 -44.99 -27.92 43.67
CA GLY A 3 -44.35 -28.77 42.64
C GLY A 3 -43.76 -28.00 41.45
N LYS A 4 -44.20 -26.77 41.15
CA LYS A 4 -43.74 -26.00 39.98
C LYS A 4 -42.48 -25.15 40.25
N VAL A 5 -42.15 -24.87 41.51
CA VAL A 5 -41.00 -24.01 41.87
C VAL A 5 -39.68 -24.81 41.87
N ARG A 6 -39.71 -26.12 42.16
CA ARG A 6 -38.49 -26.95 42.15
C ARG A 6 -37.96 -27.27 40.74
N LEU A 7 -38.83 -27.35 39.73
CA LEU A 7 -38.42 -27.64 38.35
C LEU A 7 -37.73 -26.43 37.68
N ILE A 8 -38.19 -25.21 37.97
CA ILE A 8 -37.60 -23.97 37.46
C ILE A 8 -36.24 -23.70 38.12
N SER A 9 -36.10 -24.01 39.41
CA SER A 9 -34.84 -23.83 40.13
C SER A 9 -33.75 -24.83 39.69
N LEU A 10 -34.11 -26.09 39.39
CA LEU A 10 -33.16 -27.05 38.80
C LEU A 10 -32.74 -26.69 37.37
N LEU A 11 -33.66 -26.19 36.54
CA LEU A 11 -33.35 -25.75 35.17
C LEU A 11 -32.45 -24.51 35.13
N CYS A 12 -32.62 -23.57 36.07
CA CYS A 12 -31.73 -22.41 36.19
C CYS A 12 -30.32 -22.80 36.69
N VAL A 13 -30.20 -23.73 37.64
CA VAL A 13 -28.89 -24.18 38.13
C VAL A 13 -28.16 -25.02 37.07
N PHE A 14 -28.87 -25.84 36.29
CA PHE A 14 -28.27 -26.58 35.17
C PHE A 14 -27.84 -25.64 34.02
N SER A 15 -28.60 -24.59 33.73
CA SER A 15 -28.21 -23.56 32.75
C SER A 15 -26.99 -22.76 33.19
N ILE A 16 -26.85 -22.46 34.48
CA ILE A 16 -25.70 -21.72 35.01
C ILE A 16 -24.45 -22.61 35.05
N ILE A 17 -24.57 -23.90 35.38
CA ILE A 17 -23.44 -24.85 35.37
C ILE A 17 -22.99 -25.16 33.94
N VAL A 18 -23.91 -25.29 32.98
CA VAL A 18 -23.56 -25.43 31.55
C VAL A 18 -22.94 -24.14 31.00
N SER A 19 -23.41 -22.96 31.40
CA SER A 19 -22.74 -21.70 31.04
C SER A 19 -21.35 -21.59 31.66
N ILE A 20 -21.15 -21.95 32.93
CA ILE A 20 -19.83 -21.91 33.59
C ILE A 20 -18.88 -22.96 32.98
N LEU A 21 -19.37 -24.14 32.60
CA LEU A 21 -18.56 -25.16 31.91
C LEU A 21 -18.19 -24.74 30.48
N ILE A 22 -19.07 -24.04 29.76
CA ILE A 22 -18.78 -23.44 28.44
C ILE A 22 -17.81 -22.25 28.57
N PHE A 23 -17.85 -21.48 29.67
CA PHE A 23 -16.89 -20.41 29.95
C PHE A 23 -15.53 -20.94 30.46
N SER A 24 -15.46 -22.13 31.06
CA SER A 24 -14.20 -22.73 31.55
C SER A 24 -13.40 -23.49 30.49
N THR A 25 -13.93 -23.69 29.28
CA THR A 25 -13.17 -24.19 28.13
C THR A 25 -12.86 -23.08 27.13
N PHE A 26 -12.44 -21.91 27.63
CA PHE A 26 -11.76 -20.91 26.81
C PHE A 26 -10.31 -21.35 26.61
N ASN A 27 -10.11 -22.16 25.57
CA ASN A 27 -8.81 -22.53 25.05
C ASN A 27 -8.10 -21.24 24.54
N PRO A 28 -6.88 -20.90 25.01
CA PRO A 28 -6.16 -19.72 24.55
C PRO A 28 -5.54 -20.01 23.19
N ASN A 29 -6.35 -19.89 22.13
CA ASN A 29 -5.89 -19.92 20.75
C ASN A 29 -6.45 -18.70 19.99
N SER A 30 -6.07 -17.50 20.46
CA SER A 30 -6.42 -16.21 19.85
C SER A 30 -5.84 -16.06 18.44
N GLN A 31 -4.63 -16.60 18.19
CA GLN A 31 -4.03 -16.61 16.84
C GLN A 31 -4.87 -17.42 15.85
N SER A 32 -5.34 -18.63 16.22
CA SER A 32 -6.13 -19.47 15.31
C SER A 32 -7.51 -18.88 15.00
N ASN A 33 -8.12 -18.20 15.98
CA ASN A 33 -9.43 -17.57 15.81
C ASN A 33 -9.33 -16.23 15.08
N PHE A 34 -8.24 -15.47 15.22
CA PHE A 34 -7.98 -14.27 14.43
C PHE A 34 -7.65 -14.63 12.98
N ARG A 35 -6.79 -15.62 12.74
CA ARG A 35 -6.54 -16.18 11.39
C ARG A 35 -7.86 -16.67 10.77
N LYS A 36 -8.73 -17.33 11.55
CA LYS A 36 -10.09 -17.69 11.10
C LYS A 36 -11.03 -16.49 10.91
N GLU A 37 -11.00 -15.42 11.70
CA GLU A 37 -11.84 -14.23 11.51
C GLU A 37 -11.39 -13.41 10.27
N LEU A 38 -10.08 -13.29 10.05
CA LEU A 38 -9.47 -12.69 8.86
C LEU A 38 -9.82 -13.51 7.60
N VAL A 39 -9.64 -14.83 7.67
CA VAL A 39 -9.89 -15.79 6.58
C VAL A 39 -11.38 -16.02 6.31
N ARG A 40 -12.26 -15.93 7.33
CA ARG A 40 -13.72 -16.07 7.17
C ARG A 40 -14.34 -14.86 6.45
N ASN A 41 -13.70 -13.69 6.52
CA ASN A 41 -14.07 -12.56 5.67
C ASN A 41 -13.63 -12.74 4.20
N GLN A 42 -12.77 -13.72 3.90
CA GLN A 42 -12.24 -14.01 2.56
C GLN A 42 -12.85 -15.27 1.89
N HIS A 43 -13.69 -16.05 2.57
CA HIS A 43 -14.13 -17.39 2.12
C HIS A 43 -15.05 -17.50 0.89
N ASN A 44 -15.24 -16.42 0.11
CA ASN A 44 -15.97 -16.48 -1.16
C ASN A 44 -15.10 -16.03 -2.34
N GLN A 45 -13.93 -16.63 -2.54
CA GLN A 45 -13.14 -16.41 -3.75
C GLN A 45 -12.59 -17.76 -4.25
N ILE A 46 -13.28 -18.39 -5.20
CA ILE A 46 -12.78 -19.56 -5.94
C ILE A 46 -12.75 -19.19 -7.43
N SER A 47 -11.54 -19.24 -8.01
CA SER A 47 -11.21 -19.94 -9.28
C SER A 47 -10.30 -19.14 -10.21
N ILE A 48 -9.06 -19.65 -10.29
CA ILE A 48 -8.23 -19.92 -11.47
C ILE A 48 -7.58 -18.73 -12.20
N THR A 49 -6.25 -18.73 -12.18
CA THR A 49 -5.46 -18.37 -13.36
C THR A 49 -4.66 -19.59 -13.80
N GLN A 50 -4.62 -19.81 -15.11
CA GLN A 50 -3.97 -20.93 -15.80
C GLN A 50 -2.48 -21.02 -15.43
N GLU A 51 -1.99 -22.26 -15.31
CA GLU A 51 -0.57 -22.55 -15.18
C GLU A 51 0.21 -21.92 -16.34
N PRO A 52 1.24 -21.11 -16.08
CA PRO A 52 2.30 -20.93 -17.06
C PRO A 52 3.05 -22.26 -17.15
N SER A 53 3.19 -22.77 -18.37
CA SER A 53 4.01 -23.93 -18.69
C SER A 53 5.38 -23.80 -18.04
N SER A 54 5.81 -24.87 -17.38
CA SER A 54 7.15 -25.05 -16.81
C SER A 54 8.22 -25.00 -17.90
N SER A 55 8.72 -23.81 -18.21
CA SER A 55 9.97 -23.65 -18.94
C SER A 55 10.47 -22.21 -18.85
N GLN A 56 11.36 -21.95 -17.88
CA GLN A 56 12.56 -21.12 -18.06
C GLN A 56 13.34 -21.19 -16.74
N PHE A 57 14.15 -22.24 -16.67
CA PHE A 57 15.13 -22.49 -15.62
C PHE A 57 16.44 -21.83 -16.05
N LYS A 58 17.12 -21.13 -15.15
CA LYS A 58 18.42 -20.49 -15.38
C LYS A 58 19.29 -20.57 -14.12
N ASP A 59 20.59 -20.84 -14.31
CA ASP A 59 21.60 -20.90 -13.24
C ASP A 59 21.85 -19.50 -12.65
N ALA A 60 22.43 -19.42 -11.44
CA ALA A 60 22.72 -18.14 -10.77
C ALA A 60 23.56 -17.18 -11.64
N ASP A 61 24.48 -17.71 -12.45
CA ASP A 61 25.32 -16.94 -13.37
C ASP A 61 24.56 -16.38 -14.58
N GLU A 62 23.39 -16.94 -14.94
CA GLU A 62 22.51 -16.42 -16.01
C GLU A 62 21.50 -15.37 -15.51
N VAL A 63 21.33 -15.20 -14.19
CA VAL A 63 20.38 -14.24 -13.60
C VAL A 63 21.05 -12.91 -13.22
N PHE A 64 22.38 -12.89 -13.13
CA PHE A 64 23.18 -11.70 -12.88
C PHE A 64 24.16 -11.43 -14.05
N PRO A 65 23.68 -10.99 -15.23
CA PRO A 65 24.58 -10.68 -16.33
C PRO A 65 25.57 -9.56 -15.93
N GLU A 66 26.82 -9.66 -16.40
CA GLU A 66 27.87 -8.65 -16.19
C GLU A 66 27.31 -7.23 -16.42
N GLN A 67 27.64 -6.29 -15.53
CA GLN A 67 27.31 -4.88 -15.70
C GLN A 67 28.18 -4.25 -16.81
N ARG A 68 27.94 -4.63 -18.07
CA ARG A 68 28.53 -3.94 -19.22
C ARG A 68 27.88 -2.57 -19.39
N ASN A 69 28.73 -1.57 -19.59
CA ASN A 69 28.40 -0.14 -19.61
C ASN A 69 27.23 0.20 -20.55
N GLY A 70 26.26 0.99 -20.06
CA GLY A 70 25.31 1.74 -20.87
C GLY A 70 23.84 1.29 -20.89
N VAL A 71 23.50 0.09 -20.41
CA VAL A 71 22.13 -0.44 -20.54
C VAL A 71 21.45 -0.63 -19.18
N HIS A 72 20.30 0.04 -19.02
CA HIS A 72 19.48 0.11 -17.82
C HIS A 72 18.58 -1.11 -17.64
N ASP A 73 18.35 -1.53 -16.38
CA ASP A 73 17.28 -2.48 -16.08
C ASP A 73 15.94 -1.85 -16.46
N SER A 74 15.06 -2.61 -17.10
CA SER A 74 13.75 -2.14 -17.50
C SER A 74 12.64 -3.13 -17.14
N VAL A 75 11.47 -2.65 -16.76
CA VAL A 75 10.31 -3.49 -16.37
C VAL A 75 9.10 -3.11 -17.20
N ILE A 76 8.56 -4.07 -17.95
CA ILE A 76 7.30 -3.93 -18.70
C ILE A 76 6.13 -4.07 -17.73
N LEU A 77 5.23 -3.09 -17.77
CA LEU A 77 3.98 -3.04 -17.02
C LEU A 77 2.78 -3.47 -17.90
N PRO A 78 1.63 -3.86 -17.29
CA PRO A 78 0.46 -4.35 -18.02
C PRO A 78 -0.14 -3.38 -19.07
N ASP A 79 0.00 -2.07 -18.90
CA ASP A 79 -0.62 -1.04 -19.76
C ASP A 79 0.24 -0.65 -20.99
N PHE A 80 1.07 -1.58 -21.47
CA PHE A 80 2.08 -1.32 -22.50
C PHE A 80 3.01 -0.15 -22.12
N GLU A 81 3.32 -0.04 -20.85
CA GLU A 81 4.30 0.90 -20.33
C GLU A 81 5.59 0.15 -19.96
N ILE A 82 6.72 0.84 -20.03
CA ILE A 82 8.01 0.32 -19.56
C ILE A 82 8.64 1.32 -18.59
N LEU A 83 9.08 0.81 -17.45
CA LEU A 83 9.86 1.55 -16.46
C LEU A 83 11.34 1.32 -16.72
N VAL A 84 12.08 2.39 -16.95
CA VAL A 84 13.54 2.37 -17.15
C VAL A 84 14.23 2.87 -15.90
N MET A 85 15.16 2.05 -15.37
CA MET A 85 15.85 2.31 -14.10
C MET A 85 17.28 2.78 -14.31
N VAL A 86 17.50 4.07 -14.07
CA VAL A 86 18.80 4.71 -14.26
C VAL A 86 19.55 4.78 -12.93
N SER A 87 20.73 4.16 -12.89
CA SER A 87 21.63 4.20 -11.73
C SER A 87 22.21 5.61 -11.54
N PRO A 88 22.31 6.14 -10.30
CA PRO A 88 22.88 7.46 -10.04
C PRO A 88 24.37 7.56 -10.39
N HIS A 89 25.08 6.44 -10.49
CA HIS A 89 26.50 6.38 -10.86
C HIS A 89 26.73 6.45 -12.38
N HIS A 90 25.67 6.52 -13.18
CA HIS A 90 25.78 6.67 -14.62
C HIS A 90 25.97 8.15 -15.00
N ASN A 91 27.22 8.55 -15.25
CA ASN A 91 27.64 9.94 -15.48
C ASN A 91 26.88 10.67 -16.61
N GLN A 92 26.30 9.94 -17.57
CA GLN A 92 25.58 10.54 -18.70
C GLN A 92 24.23 11.16 -18.31
N TYR A 93 23.64 10.73 -17.18
CA TYR A 93 22.26 11.09 -16.78
C TYR A 93 22.15 11.57 -15.33
N SER A 94 23.30 11.68 -14.63
CA SER A 94 23.38 12.31 -13.32
C SER A 94 22.96 13.77 -13.37
N SER A 95 23.23 14.45 -14.50
CA SER A 95 22.96 15.88 -14.75
C SER A 95 21.75 16.19 -15.62
N LEU A 96 20.95 15.20 -16.04
CA LEU A 96 19.72 15.48 -16.80
C LEU A 96 18.77 16.27 -15.89
N ASP A 97 18.45 17.49 -16.33
CA ASP A 97 17.45 18.32 -15.69
C ASP A 97 16.06 17.79 -16.05
N PHE A 98 15.09 17.98 -15.15
CA PHE A 98 13.73 17.46 -15.30
C PHE A 98 12.95 18.06 -16.47
N ASP A 99 13.54 19.05 -17.17
CA ASP A 99 12.96 19.82 -18.27
C ASP A 99 13.52 19.41 -19.66
N ASP A 100 14.49 18.49 -19.70
CA ASP A 100 15.04 18.00 -20.96
C ASP A 100 14.02 17.09 -21.68
N SER A 101 13.88 17.28 -23.00
CA SER A 101 13.07 16.39 -23.85
C SER A 101 13.79 15.04 -24.02
N ILE A 102 13.58 14.14 -23.07
CA ILE A 102 14.16 12.79 -23.07
C ILE A 102 13.20 11.82 -23.75
N TYR A 103 13.74 10.93 -24.58
CA TYR A 103 13.02 9.90 -25.30
C TYR A 103 13.54 8.52 -24.94
N CYS A 104 12.63 7.55 -24.84
CA CYS A 104 12.98 6.14 -24.97
C CYS A 104 13.14 5.79 -26.45
N VAL A 105 14.32 5.32 -26.83
CA VAL A 105 14.61 4.75 -28.14
C VAL A 105 14.51 3.24 -28.03
N PHE A 106 13.58 2.65 -28.78
CA PHE A 106 13.32 1.22 -28.83
C PHE A 106 13.95 0.59 -30.08
N GLN A 107 14.03 -0.75 -30.08
CA GLN A 107 14.39 -1.53 -31.27
C GLN A 107 13.57 -1.08 -32.48
N SER A 108 14.14 -1.14 -33.69
CA SER A 108 13.60 -0.53 -34.92
C SER A 108 13.58 1.01 -34.96
N ASN A 109 14.34 1.66 -34.08
CA ASN A 109 14.43 3.13 -33.96
C ASN A 109 13.07 3.82 -33.70
N SER A 110 12.10 3.06 -33.17
CA SER A 110 10.83 3.63 -32.69
C SER A 110 11.08 4.39 -31.39
N THR A 111 10.38 5.50 -31.18
CA THR A 111 10.60 6.33 -29.99
C THR A 111 9.31 6.63 -29.25
N SER A 112 9.44 6.89 -27.95
CA SER A 112 8.37 7.50 -27.14
C SER A 112 8.96 8.53 -26.18
N PRO A 113 8.20 9.55 -25.74
CA PRO A 113 8.62 10.40 -24.64
C PRO A 113 8.95 9.57 -23.40
N ALA A 114 10.00 9.97 -22.67
CA ALA A 114 10.39 9.38 -21.40
C ALA A 114 10.05 10.34 -20.26
N LYS A 115 9.04 9.99 -19.46
CA LYS A 115 8.58 10.82 -18.35
C LYS A 115 9.29 10.44 -17.07
N PHE A 116 10.04 11.37 -16.46
CA PHE A 116 10.56 11.16 -15.11
C PHE A 116 9.40 10.92 -14.14
N THR A 117 9.47 9.83 -13.37
CA THR A 117 8.39 9.42 -12.46
C THR A 117 8.79 9.55 -10.99
N GLY A 118 10.08 9.37 -10.67
CA GLY A 118 10.55 9.49 -9.29
C GLY A 118 11.90 8.82 -9.04
N VAL A 119 12.33 8.87 -7.77
CA VAL A 119 13.55 8.22 -7.29
C VAL A 119 13.18 7.17 -6.24
N LEU A 120 13.55 5.92 -6.47
CA LEU A 120 13.27 4.86 -5.50
C LEU A 120 14.18 5.01 -4.26
N PRO A 121 13.65 5.08 -3.03
CA PRO A 121 14.47 5.39 -1.85
C PRO A 121 15.58 4.37 -1.55
N SER A 122 15.34 3.09 -1.81
CA SER A 122 16.27 1.99 -1.52
C SER A 122 17.54 2.07 -2.38
N SER A 123 17.36 2.11 -3.70
CA SER A 123 18.44 2.06 -4.69
C SER A 123 18.96 3.43 -5.12
N ARG A 124 18.19 4.50 -4.88
CA ARG A 124 18.38 5.85 -5.47
C ARG A 124 18.36 5.87 -6.99
N ASN A 125 17.85 4.82 -7.63
CA ASN A 125 17.66 4.81 -9.08
C ASN A 125 16.60 5.85 -9.46
N LYS A 126 16.87 6.60 -10.52
CA LYS A 126 15.86 7.45 -11.19
C LYS A 126 15.01 6.56 -12.10
N PHE A 127 13.70 6.75 -12.08
CA PHE A 127 12.77 6.00 -12.90
C PHE A 127 12.16 6.89 -13.99
N PHE A 128 12.18 6.38 -15.22
CA PHE A 128 11.51 6.97 -16.35
C PHE A 128 10.45 6.02 -16.88
N LYS A 129 9.29 6.55 -17.23
CA LYS A 129 8.18 5.78 -17.79
C LYS A 129 8.00 6.13 -19.26
N CYS A 130 7.87 5.10 -20.08
CA CYS A 130 7.74 5.20 -21.52
C CYS A 130 6.59 4.33 -22.03
N SER A 131 5.85 4.82 -23.02
CA SER A 131 4.81 4.03 -23.69
C SER A 131 5.44 3.15 -24.76
N ILE A 132 5.13 1.86 -24.76
CA ILE A 132 5.62 0.92 -25.77
C ILE A 132 4.94 1.24 -27.12
N PRO A 133 5.71 1.55 -28.18
CA PRO A 133 5.20 1.81 -29.52
C PRO A 133 4.34 0.64 -30.06
N ASN A 134 3.28 0.96 -30.82
CA ASN A 134 2.31 -0.03 -31.30
C ASN A 134 2.93 -1.19 -32.07
N ASN A 135 3.93 -0.91 -32.91
CA ASN A 135 4.66 -1.91 -33.70
C ASN A 135 5.47 -2.91 -32.85
N LEU A 136 5.68 -2.62 -31.55
CA LEU A 136 6.44 -3.46 -30.63
C LEU A 136 5.56 -4.22 -29.64
N ARG A 137 4.26 -3.90 -29.53
CA ARG A 137 3.35 -4.47 -28.52
C ARG A 137 3.09 -5.96 -28.70
N ASP A 138 3.12 -6.43 -29.95
CA ASP A 138 2.87 -7.84 -30.29
C ASP A 138 4.15 -8.69 -30.28
N LEU A 139 5.30 -8.09 -29.98
CA LEU A 139 6.56 -8.81 -29.96
C LEU A 139 6.67 -9.66 -28.69
N LYS A 140 7.15 -10.90 -28.87
CA LYS A 140 7.42 -11.82 -27.74
C LYS A 140 8.51 -11.31 -26.78
N SER A 141 9.40 -10.47 -27.28
CA SER A 141 10.53 -9.91 -26.52
C SER A 141 10.82 -8.49 -26.99
N ILE A 142 11.05 -7.59 -26.05
CA ILE A 142 11.43 -6.20 -26.29
C ILE A 142 12.81 -5.99 -25.65
N HIS A 143 13.71 -5.32 -26.37
CA HIS A 143 15.02 -4.91 -25.88
C HIS A 143 14.87 -3.73 -24.90
N PRO A 144 15.77 -3.57 -23.92
CA PRO A 144 15.70 -2.45 -23.00
C PRO A 144 15.86 -1.15 -23.80
N PRO A 145 14.92 -0.19 -23.67
CA PRO A 145 15.03 1.07 -24.39
C PRO A 145 16.19 1.89 -23.82
N ILE A 146 16.80 2.68 -24.71
CA ILE A 146 17.87 3.61 -24.33
C ILE A 146 17.26 4.99 -24.17
N LEU A 147 17.65 5.70 -23.11
CA LEU A 147 17.24 7.09 -22.91
C LEU A 147 18.13 8.00 -23.75
N SER A 148 17.54 8.88 -24.55
CA SER A 148 18.31 9.83 -25.37
C SER A 148 17.59 11.17 -25.47
N THR A 149 18.36 12.25 -25.49
CA THR A 149 17.91 13.60 -25.86
C THR A 149 18.00 13.83 -27.38
N SER A 150 18.76 12.98 -28.08
CA SER A 150 18.97 13.02 -29.54
C SER A 150 18.71 11.63 -30.13
N PRO A 151 17.45 11.25 -30.35
CA PRO A 151 17.08 9.89 -30.80
C PRO A 151 17.61 9.55 -32.20
N GLU A 152 17.89 10.55 -33.03
CA GLU A 152 18.37 10.39 -34.42
C GLU A 152 19.81 9.86 -34.50
N ASP A 153 20.61 10.08 -33.45
CA ASP A 153 22.02 9.71 -33.39
C ASP A 153 22.26 8.26 -32.93
N TYR A 154 21.20 7.54 -32.56
CA TYR A 154 21.32 6.24 -31.89
C TYR A 154 20.93 5.07 -32.79
N TYR A 155 21.88 4.15 -32.99
CA TYR A 155 21.64 2.83 -33.56
C TYR A 155 21.71 1.78 -32.45
N LEU A 156 20.58 1.17 -32.12
CA LEU A 156 20.54 0.10 -31.12
C LEU A 156 21.32 -1.12 -31.62
N SER A 157 22.29 -1.57 -30.81
CA SER A 157 23.09 -2.75 -31.12
C SER A 157 22.20 -3.99 -31.27
N SER A 158 22.56 -4.89 -32.19
CA SER A 158 21.91 -6.20 -32.35
C SER A 158 22.33 -7.22 -31.29
N ASP A 159 22.91 -6.77 -30.17
CA ASP A 159 23.39 -7.64 -29.11
C ASP A 159 22.21 -8.28 -28.37
N GLU A 160 22.00 -9.57 -28.60
CA GLU A 160 20.91 -10.32 -27.97
C GLU A 160 21.06 -10.45 -26.46
N SER A 161 22.27 -10.29 -25.89
CA SER A 161 22.50 -10.35 -24.44
C SER A 161 21.78 -9.23 -23.69
N LEU A 162 21.44 -8.12 -24.37
CA LEU A 162 20.69 -7.01 -23.78
C LEU A 162 19.24 -7.37 -23.47
N LYS A 163 18.67 -8.41 -24.09
CA LYS A 163 17.30 -8.89 -23.82
C LYS A 163 17.12 -9.30 -22.35
N GLU A 164 18.19 -9.72 -21.67
CA GLU A 164 18.14 -10.17 -20.27
C GLU A 164 17.90 -9.04 -19.26
N LYS A 165 17.97 -7.77 -19.70
CA LYS A 165 17.72 -6.57 -18.87
C LYS A 165 16.29 -6.04 -18.94
N VAL A 166 15.37 -6.75 -19.60
CA VAL A 166 13.94 -6.42 -19.64
C VAL A 166 13.13 -7.48 -18.91
N PHE A 167 12.48 -7.08 -17.84
CA PHE A 167 11.65 -7.94 -17.00
C PHE A 167 10.16 -7.68 -17.27
N SER A 168 9.32 -8.69 -17.06
CA SER A 168 7.86 -8.52 -17.13
C SER A 168 7.28 -8.49 -15.73
N TRP A 169 6.48 -7.45 -15.42
CA TRP A 169 5.75 -7.35 -14.14
C TRP A 169 4.71 -8.46 -13.93
N ASN A 170 4.28 -9.10 -15.02
CA ASN A 170 3.37 -10.24 -14.94
C ASN A 170 4.06 -11.52 -14.43
N SER A 171 5.39 -11.56 -14.47
CA SER A 171 6.21 -12.66 -13.96
C SER A 171 6.61 -12.46 -12.49
N SER A 172 7.25 -13.47 -11.91
CA SER A 172 7.84 -13.34 -10.56
C SER A 172 9.09 -12.46 -10.62
N MET A 173 9.23 -11.54 -9.66
CA MET A 173 10.37 -10.62 -9.62
C MET A 173 10.62 -10.08 -8.20
N CYS A 174 11.89 -10.01 -7.80
CA CYS A 174 12.35 -9.24 -6.66
C CYS A 174 12.50 -7.78 -7.10
N TYR A 175 11.62 -6.90 -6.62
CA TYR A 175 11.50 -5.55 -7.17
C TYR A 175 12.04 -4.46 -6.23
N ASP A 176 12.14 -4.75 -4.93
CA ASP A 176 12.74 -3.82 -3.98
C ASP A 176 13.37 -4.56 -2.78
N SER A 177 14.21 -3.86 -2.03
CA SER A 177 14.75 -4.34 -0.77
C SER A 177 14.96 -3.22 0.25
N PHE A 178 14.87 -3.56 1.53
CA PHE A 178 15.07 -2.64 2.64
C PHE A 178 15.92 -3.30 3.74
N SER A 179 17.01 -2.66 4.14
CA SER A 179 17.86 -3.16 5.23
C SER A 179 17.44 -2.57 6.57
N THR A 180 17.19 -3.43 7.54
CA THR A 180 17.02 -3.12 8.97
C THR A 180 18.34 -3.39 9.71
N GLU A 181 18.38 -3.12 11.02
CA GLU A 181 19.59 -3.42 11.81
C GLU A 181 19.79 -4.94 11.93
N GLU A 182 18.70 -5.70 11.88
CA GLU A 182 18.67 -7.12 12.14
C GLU A 182 18.70 -7.97 10.87
N ASP A 183 18.15 -7.48 9.77
CA ASP A 183 17.97 -8.25 8.54
C ASP A 183 17.77 -7.41 7.26
N VAL A 184 17.78 -8.10 6.12
CA VAL A 184 17.43 -7.55 4.81
C VAL A 184 16.05 -8.05 4.41
N ILE A 185 15.15 -7.12 4.10
CA ILE A 185 13.78 -7.41 3.69
C ILE A 185 13.72 -7.30 2.17
N LEU A 186 13.28 -8.36 1.50
CA LEU A 186 13.06 -8.41 0.06
C LEU A 186 11.57 -8.35 -0.25
N PHE A 187 11.23 -7.53 -1.25
CA PHE A 187 9.90 -7.45 -1.80
C PHE A 187 9.86 -8.23 -3.12
N VAL A 188 9.19 -9.38 -3.10
CA VAL A 188 9.22 -10.36 -4.20
C VAL A 188 7.80 -10.73 -4.63
N LYS A 189 7.45 -10.33 -5.84
CA LYS A 189 6.20 -10.68 -6.49
C LYS A 189 6.24 -12.12 -6.98
N GLY A 190 5.16 -12.87 -6.78
CA GLY A 190 4.93 -14.19 -7.39
C GLY A 190 5.64 -15.39 -6.75
N ALA A 191 6.52 -15.18 -5.76
CA ALA A 191 7.21 -16.27 -5.07
C ALA A 191 6.28 -17.13 -4.18
N ASN A 192 5.38 -16.47 -3.45
CA ASN A 192 4.27 -17.10 -2.73
C ASN A 192 3.01 -17.09 -3.62
N LYS A 193 2.25 -18.19 -3.65
CA LYS A 193 1.05 -18.32 -4.52
C LYS A 193 -0.20 -17.74 -3.85
N ASN A 194 -0.93 -16.91 -4.61
CA ASN A 194 -2.31 -16.36 -4.45
C ASN A 194 -3.10 -16.66 -3.15
N HIS A 195 -3.64 -15.59 -2.53
CA HIS A 195 -4.79 -15.41 -1.59
C HIS A 195 -5.06 -16.40 -0.43
N LEU A 196 -4.63 -17.65 -0.51
CA LEU A 196 -4.89 -18.72 0.47
C LEU A 196 -3.82 -18.80 1.56
N ALA A 197 -2.95 -17.79 1.67
CA ALA A 197 -1.88 -17.76 2.67
C ALA A 197 -0.97 -19.01 2.63
N ILE A 198 -0.73 -19.58 1.44
CA ILE A 198 0.29 -20.61 1.26
C ILE A 198 1.62 -19.91 1.06
N ASN A 199 2.16 -19.42 2.17
CA ASN A 199 3.53 -18.96 2.23
C ASN A 199 4.45 -20.18 2.15
N ARG A 200 5.49 -20.09 1.34
CA ARG A 200 6.55 -21.11 1.31
C ARG A 200 7.31 -21.12 2.62
N SER A 201 7.77 -22.29 3.03
CA SER A 201 8.61 -22.41 4.21
C SER A 201 9.92 -21.63 4.00
N PRO A 202 10.39 -20.83 4.97
CA PRO A 202 11.68 -20.15 4.87
C PRO A 202 12.85 -21.10 4.53
N SER A 203 12.79 -22.36 4.94
CA SER A 203 13.80 -23.39 4.64
C SER A 203 13.91 -23.77 3.15
N GLU A 204 12.87 -23.52 2.35
CA GLU A 204 12.85 -23.76 0.89
C GLU A 204 13.51 -22.61 0.11
N LEU A 205 13.86 -21.53 0.81
CA LEU A 205 14.26 -20.27 0.22
C LEU A 205 15.64 -19.85 0.70
N LYS A 206 16.37 -19.18 -0.18
CA LYS A 206 17.66 -18.56 0.14
C LYS A 206 17.72 -17.16 -0.45
N CYS A 207 18.49 -16.28 0.17
CA CYS A 207 18.74 -14.94 -0.36
C CYS A 207 20.13 -14.89 -0.95
N LEU A 208 20.23 -14.42 -2.20
CA LEU A 208 21.47 -14.32 -2.94
C LEU A 208 21.86 -12.86 -3.04
N PHE A 209 23.10 -12.56 -2.69
CA PHE A 209 23.72 -11.25 -2.79
C PHE A 209 24.88 -11.37 -3.77
N SER A 210 24.78 -10.72 -4.92
CA SER A 210 25.76 -10.87 -6.00
C SER A 210 26.21 -9.54 -6.57
N ASN A 211 27.50 -9.43 -6.87
CA ASN A 211 28.06 -8.35 -7.68
C ASN A 211 28.19 -8.75 -9.17
N GLY A 212 27.76 -9.95 -9.56
CA GLY A 212 27.91 -10.52 -10.90
C GLY A 212 29.16 -11.38 -11.09
N VAL A 213 30.06 -11.41 -10.09
CA VAL A 213 31.25 -12.27 -10.09
C VAL A 213 31.23 -13.22 -8.89
N ASN A 214 30.98 -12.68 -7.71
CA ASN A 214 30.88 -13.38 -6.45
C ASN A 214 29.42 -13.38 -5.97
N THR A 215 29.00 -14.48 -5.36
CA THR A 215 27.65 -14.62 -4.79
C THR A 215 27.74 -15.12 -3.36
N VAL A 216 27.08 -14.41 -2.45
CA VAL A 216 26.90 -14.79 -1.04
C VAL A 216 25.46 -15.23 -0.83
N ILE A 217 25.27 -16.31 -0.09
CA ILE A 217 23.95 -16.91 0.14
C ILE A 217 23.63 -16.89 1.62
N THR A 218 22.50 -16.30 2.00
CA THR A 218 22.02 -16.27 3.39
C THR A 218 20.66 -16.95 3.53
N SER A 219 20.32 -17.34 4.75
CA SER A 219 19.04 -17.97 5.06
C SER A 219 17.89 -16.97 5.06
N VAL A 220 16.73 -17.40 4.58
CA VAL A 220 15.46 -16.71 4.80
C VAL A 220 14.95 -17.06 6.19
N THR A 221 14.56 -16.06 6.97
CA THR A 221 14.03 -16.20 8.34
C THR A 221 12.50 -16.09 8.37
N SER A 222 11.92 -15.37 7.42
CA SER A 222 10.47 -15.20 7.30
C SER A 222 10.03 -15.08 5.84
N SER A 223 8.86 -15.63 5.53
CA SER A 223 8.25 -15.65 4.20
C SER A 223 6.75 -15.38 4.37
N SER A 224 6.29 -14.22 3.90
CA SER A 224 4.89 -13.80 4.07
C SER A 224 4.44 -12.88 2.95
N GLN A 225 3.40 -13.26 2.20
CA GLN A 225 2.93 -12.48 1.05
C GLN A 225 4.09 -12.20 0.08
N GLU A 226 4.35 -10.93 -0.23
CA GLU A 226 5.47 -10.49 -1.07
C GLU A 226 6.69 -10.08 -0.22
N VAL A 227 6.71 -10.35 1.08
CA VAL A 227 7.75 -9.93 2.02
C VAL A 227 8.57 -11.13 2.49
N PHE A 228 9.88 -11.06 2.29
CA PHE A 228 10.84 -12.10 2.68
C PHE A 228 11.94 -11.47 3.52
N ARG A 229 12.29 -12.07 4.65
CA ARG A 229 13.35 -11.56 5.54
C ARG A 229 14.56 -12.47 5.45
N CYS A 230 15.73 -11.88 5.22
CA CYS A 230 17.00 -12.56 4.99
C CYS A 230 18.01 -12.13 6.04
N LEU A 231 18.84 -13.03 6.52
CA LEU A 231 19.99 -12.62 7.32
C LEU A 231 20.93 -11.73 6.50
N HIS A 232 21.58 -10.78 7.17
CA HIS A 232 22.67 -10.01 6.56
C HIS A 232 23.84 -10.93 6.18
N PRO A 233 24.49 -10.70 5.03
CA PRO A 233 25.85 -11.18 4.80
C PRO A 233 26.78 -10.67 5.90
N SER A 234 27.76 -11.47 6.32
CA SER A 234 28.78 -11.05 7.27
C SER A 234 29.63 -9.90 6.73
N GLU A 235 30.28 -9.11 7.60
CA GLU A 235 31.15 -8.02 7.16
C GLU A 235 32.24 -8.51 6.18
N THR A 236 32.83 -9.68 6.42
CA THR A 236 33.82 -10.30 5.53
C THR A 236 33.26 -10.67 4.15
N GLU A 237 32.02 -11.16 4.11
CA GLU A 237 31.34 -11.50 2.86
C GLU A 237 30.99 -10.24 2.06
N ILE A 238 30.53 -9.18 2.73
CA ILE A 238 30.29 -7.87 2.09
C ILE A 238 31.59 -7.31 1.53
N HIS A 239 32.69 -7.35 2.29
CA HIS A 239 34.00 -6.92 1.78
C HIS A 239 34.46 -7.75 0.57
N GLY A 240 34.15 -9.06 0.54
CA GLY A 240 34.43 -9.94 -0.60
C GLY A 240 33.58 -9.64 -1.85
N LEU A 241 32.41 -9.02 -1.68
CA LEU A 241 31.60 -8.51 -2.80
C LEU A 241 32.11 -7.16 -3.34
N GLY A 242 33.00 -6.49 -2.61
CA GLY A 242 33.59 -5.20 -3.01
C GLY A 242 32.62 -4.03 -2.92
N ASP A 243 33.03 -2.89 -3.51
CA ASP A 243 32.25 -1.64 -3.51
C ASP A 243 31.21 -1.57 -4.65
N GLU A 244 31.04 -2.67 -5.38
CA GLU A 244 30.10 -2.75 -6.49
C GLU A 244 28.64 -2.82 -6.03
N LYS A 245 27.73 -2.54 -6.97
CA LYS A 245 26.30 -2.54 -6.69
C LYS A 245 25.81 -3.99 -6.51
N ILE A 246 25.62 -4.40 -5.26
CA ILE A 246 25.18 -5.75 -4.89
C ILE A 246 23.69 -5.92 -5.24
N ARG A 247 23.38 -6.75 -6.25
CA ARG A 247 22.00 -7.15 -6.55
C ARG A 247 21.56 -8.23 -5.57
N VAL A 248 20.31 -8.17 -5.13
CA VAL A 248 19.75 -9.13 -4.17
C VAL A 248 18.55 -9.85 -4.76
N ALA A 249 18.53 -11.17 -4.68
CA ALA A 249 17.47 -11.99 -5.25
C ALA A 249 17.03 -13.10 -4.29
N LEU A 250 15.83 -13.63 -4.53
CA LEU A 250 15.31 -14.79 -3.83
C LEU A 250 15.57 -16.03 -4.68
N GLN A 251 16.19 -17.06 -4.11
CA GLN A 251 16.27 -18.39 -4.70
C GLN A 251 15.19 -19.28 -4.09
N LEU A 252 14.47 -19.96 -4.97
CA LEU A 252 13.47 -20.97 -4.66
C LEU A 252 13.99 -22.31 -5.16
N ASN A 253 14.33 -23.21 -4.24
CA ASN A 253 15.03 -24.47 -4.55
C ASN A 253 16.29 -24.18 -5.39
N ASP A 254 16.34 -24.66 -6.63
CA ASP A 254 17.48 -24.48 -7.54
C ASP A 254 17.30 -23.30 -8.51
N SER A 255 16.21 -22.53 -8.40
CA SER A 255 15.89 -21.44 -9.34
C SER A 255 15.94 -20.07 -8.68
N VAL A 256 16.56 -19.09 -9.34
CA VAL A 256 16.64 -17.70 -8.85
C VAL A 256 15.54 -16.85 -9.48
N VAL A 257 14.79 -16.14 -8.63
CA VAL A 257 13.79 -15.18 -9.08
C VAL A 257 14.51 -13.96 -9.67
N PRO A 258 14.16 -13.51 -10.90
CA PRO A 258 14.73 -12.29 -11.48
C PRO A 258 14.62 -11.12 -10.52
N SER A 259 15.63 -10.25 -10.49
CA SER A 259 15.68 -9.15 -9.52
C SER A 259 16.08 -7.85 -10.17
N VAL A 260 15.47 -6.76 -9.72
CA VAL A 260 15.92 -5.37 -9.93
C VAL A 260 16.21 -4.67 -8.60
N ALA A 261 16.18 -5.43 -7.50
CA ALA A 261 16.45 -4.98 -6.15
C ALA A 261 17.95 -5.01 -5.84
N TYR A 262 18.39 -4.05 -5.03
CA TYR A 262 19.80 -3.90 -4.68
C TYR A 262 19.97 -3.80 -3.18
N TYR A 263 20.88 -4.62 -2.65
CA TYR A 263 21.25 -4.57 -1.26
C TYR A 263 21.97 -3.26 -0.95
N ARG A 264 21.52 -2.60 0.10
CA ARG A 264 22.16 -1.41 0.64
C ARG A 264 22.34 -1.57 2.14
N PRO A 265 23.57 -1.65 2.65
CA PRO A 265 23.77 -1.69 4.10
C PRO A 265 23.28 -0.39 4.75
N LEU A 266 22.78 -0.51 5.98
CA LEU A 266 22.41 0.67 6.77
C LEU A 266 23.62 1.57 6.99
N ALA A 267 23.40 2.88 6.93
CA ALA A 267 24.40 3.84 7.34
C ALA A 267 24.63 3.71 8.87
N ARG A 268 25.88 3.50 9.29
CA ARG A 268 26.23 3.53 10.72
C ARG A 268 25.97 4.94 11.26
N ASN A 269 25.36 5.04 12.45
CA ASN A 269 25.04 6.30 13.16
C ASN A 269 23.85 7.11 12.60
N LEU A 270 22.67 6.50 12.49
CA LEU A 270 21.45 7.26 12.23
C LEU A 270 21.04 8.02 13.50
N ILE A 271 20.94 9.35 13.40
CA ILE A 271 20.27 10.15 14.43
C ILE A 271 18.78 9.88 14.31
N HIS A 272 18.21 9.19 15.30
CA HIS A 272 16.78 8.97 15.33
C HIS A 272 16.08 10.29 15.69
N PRO A 273 15.19 10.82 14.84
CA PRO A 273 14.41 12.00 15.18
C PRO A 273 13.49 11.70 16.36
N GLU A 274 13.03 12.75 17.04
CA GLU A 274 11.99 12.59 18.06
C GLU A 274 10.77 11.90 17.44
N LYS A 275 10.40 10.76 18.02
CA LYS A 275 9.35 9.88 17.51
C LYS A 275 8.00 10.57 17.64
N LYS A 276 7.33 10.79 16.50
CA LYS A 276 5.97 11.31 16.46
C LYS A 276 5.01 10.31 17.09
N GLN A 277 3.96 10.79 17.76
CA GLN A 277 3.05 9.91 18.48
C GLN A 277 2.10 9.19 17.51
N LEU A 278 1.51 9.92 16.56
CA LEU A 278 0.55 9.38 15.60
C LEU A 278 0.85 9.90 14.19
N CYS A 279 1.15 8.99 13.29
CA CYS A 279 1.34 9.26 11.86
C CYS A 279 0.19 8.67 11.05
N ALA A 280 0.07 9.06 9.78
CA ALA A 280 -0.84 8.42 8.83
C ALA A 280 -0.08 8.00 7.57
N SER A 281 -0.41 6.83 7.02
CA SER A 281 0.18 6.33 5.78
C SER A 281 -0.86 5.75 4.85
N THR A 282 -0.68 6.03 3.56
CA THR A 282 -1.54 5.50 2.48
C THR A 282 -0.81 5.47 1.15
N MET A 283 -1.35 4.70 0.19
CA MET A 283 -0.86 4.65 -1.18
C MET A 283 -1.74 5.51 -2.06
N VAL A 284 -1.12 6.36 -2.88
CA VAL A 284 -1.82 7.37 -3.68
C VAL A 284 -1.47 7.25 -5.16
N HIS A 285 -2.44 7.55 -6.01
CA HIS A 285 -2.26 7.73 -7.44
C HIS A 285 -3.31 8.73 -7.93
N ASN A 286 -2.86 9.87 -8.44
CA ASN A 286 -3.72 10.94 -8.95
C ASN A 286 -4.80 11.41 -7.96
N VAL A 287 -4.36 11.86 -6.78
CA VAL A 287 -5.25 12.26 -5.67
C VAL A 287 -5.17 13.74 -5.28
N SER A 288 -4.49 14.59 -6.05
CA SER A 288 -4.23 16.00 -5.72
C SER A 288 -5.48 16.75 -5.26
N LYS A 289 -6.61 16.53 -5.93
CA LYS A 289 -7.91 17.16 -5.61
C LYS A 289 -8.51 16.76 -4.26
N PHE A 290 -8.16 15.59 -3.73
CA PHE A 290 -8.64 15.12 -2.42
C PHE A 290 -7.69 15.47 -1.29
N LEU A 291 -6.41 15.68 -1.61
CA LEU A 291 -5.34 15.66 -0.63
C LEU A 291 -5.41 16.82 0.35
N ARG A 292 -5.75 18.03 -0.12
CA ARG A 292 -5.80 19.23 0.75
C ARG A 292 -6.82 19.06 1.87
N GLU A 293 -8.06 18.68 1.52
CA GLU A 293 -9.14 18.43 2.49
C GLU A 293 -8.73 17.38 3.51
N TRP A 294 -8.24 16.22 3.03
CA TRP A 294 -7.91 15.09 3.89
C TRP A 294 -6.74 15.39 4.85
N VAL A 295 -5.67 16.04 4.36
CA VAL A 295 -4.48 16.39 5.16
C VAL A 295 -4.80 17.50 6.17
N ILE A 296 -5.48 18.57 5.77
CA ILE A 296 -5.83 19.66 6.68
C ILE A 296 -6.76 19.15 7.79
N TYR A 297 -7.77 18.34 7.44
CA TYR A 297 -8.67 17.73 8.42
C TYR A 297 -7.88 16.90 9.46
N HIS A 298 -7.14 15.89 9.01
CA HIS A 298 -6.49 14.95 9.93
C HIS A 298 -5.31 15.56 10.70
N SER A 299 -4.63 16.57 10.15
CA SER A 299 -3.56 17.28 10.85
C SER A 299 -4.09 18.01 12.09
N ARG A 300 -5.23 18.70 11.98
CA ARG A 300 -5.86 19.40 13.12
C ARG A 300 -6.44 18.45 14.18
N LEU A 301 -6.68 17.20 13.80
CA LEU A 301 -7.23 16.16 14.67
C LEU A 301 -6.15 15.34 15.41
N GLY A 302 -4.86 15.56 15.09
CA GLY A 302 -3.74 14.98 15.82
C GLY A 302 -2.85 14.04 15.02
N ILE A 303 -2.92 14.02 13.69
CA ILE A 303 -1.86 13.41 12.88
C ILE A 303 -0.64 14.33 12.89
N ASP A 304 0.48 13.81 13.40
CA ASP A 304 1.73 14.52 13.55
C ASP A 304 2.60 14.50 12.27
N LYS A 305 2.47 13.45 11.43
CA LYS A 305 3.19 13.27 10.17
C LYS A 305 2.41 12.41 9.18
N PHE A 306 2.47 12.74 7.90
CA PHE A 306 1.89 11.98 6.80
C PHE A 306 2.98 11.28 5.96
N VAL A 307 2.73 10.04 5.55
CA VAL A 307 3.64 9.26 4.69
C VAL A 307 2.86 8.70 3.49
N PHE A 308 3.03 9.33 2.34
CA PHE A 308 2.36 8.94 1.10
C PHE A 308 3.25 8.05 0.24
N TYR A 309 2.74 6.90 -0.17
CA TYR A 309 3.37 6.03 -1.17
C TYR A 309 2.80 6.40 -2.54
N ASP A 310 3.53 7.20 -3.30
CA ASP A 310 3.10 7.66 -4.62
C ASP A 310 3.34 6.61 -5.69
N ASN A 311 2.26 6.07 -6.26
CA ASN A 311 2.27 5.08 -7.32
C ASN A 311 2.27 5.73 -8.71
N GLY A 312 3.14 6.72 -8.89
CA GLY A 312 3.35 7.44 -10.15
C GLY A 312 2.21 8.38 -10.49
N SER A 313 1.90 9.32 -9.58
CA SER A 313 0.92 10.38 -9.84
C SER A 313 1.41 11.36 -10.92
N GLU A 314 0.47 11.91 -11.67
CA GLU A 314 0.69 12.80 -12.80
C GLU A 314 -0.17 14.07 -12.72
N ASP A 315 -0.90 14.26 -11.62
CA ASP A 315 -1.89 15.32 -11.40
C ASP A 315 -1.35 16.46 -10.51
N GLY A 316 -0.04 16.71 -10.52
CA GLY A 316 0.57 17.79 -9.74
C GLY A 316 0.68 17.53 -8.24
N LEU A 317 0.71 16.25 -7.81
CA LEU A 317 0.78 15.86 -6.39
C LEU A 317 1.86 16.61 -5.60
N GLN A 318 3.06 16.79 -6.17
CA GLN A 318 4.17 17.43 -5.50
C GLN A 318 3.90 18.92 -5.20
N ASP A 319 3.18 19.62 -6.08
CA ASP A 319 2.81 21.02 -5.88
C ASP A 319 1.83 21.16 -4.71
N VAL A 320 0.84 20.27 -4.63
CA VAL A 320 -0.11 20.23 -3.51
C VAL A 320 0.62 19.95 -2.20
N VAL A 321 1.53 18.97 -2.19
CA VAL A 321 2.35 18.64 -1.00
C VAL A 321 3.23 19.82 -0.58
N ASN A 322 3.86 20.52 -1.52
CA ASN A 322 4.70 21.68 -1.23
C ASN A 322 3.89 22.83 -0.60
N LYS A 323 2.69 23.11 -1.13
CA LYS A 323 1.77 24.08 -0.54
C LYS A 323 1.33 23.66 0.87
N LEU A 324 1.00 22.39 1.10
CA LEU A 324 0.62 21.90 2.43
C LEU A 324 1.77 22.02 3.45
N ARG A 325 3.02 21.76 3.04
CA ARG A 325 4.20 21.97 3.89
C ARG A 325 4.42 23.45 4.19
N GLY A 326 4.34 24.32 3.18
CA GLY A 326 4.61 25.75 3.33
C GLY A 326 3.50 26.52 4.04
N ASP A 327 2.28 26.44 3.52
CA ASP A 327 1.14 27.25 3.95
C ASP A 327 0.58 26.79 5.31
N TYR A 328 0.69 25.48 5.61
CA TYR A 328 0.09 24.88 6.80
C TYR A 328 1.11 24.27 7.79
N ASN A 329 2.42 24.30 7.48
CA ASN A 329 3.48 23.72 8.31
C ASN A 329 3.23 22.24 8.67
N ILE A 330 2.76 21.44 7.70
CA ILE A 330 2.45 20.02 7.89
C ILE A 330 3.64 19.15 7.49
N ASP A 331 4.04 18.23 8.37
CA ASP A 331 5.08 17.24 8.09
C ASP A 331 4.53 16.15 7.15
N ILE A 332 5.06 16.10 5.94
CA ILE A 332 4.66 15.16 4.89
C ILE A 332 5.93 14.55 4.29
N GLU A 333 5.98 13.22 4.21
CA GLU A 333 6.96 12.45 3.44
C GLU A 333 6.25 11.80 2.25
N VAL A 334 6.81 11.95 1.04
CA VAL A 334 6.33 11.26 -0.16
C VAL A 334 7.40 10.27 -0.57
N ILE A 335 7.01 9.00 -0.65
CA ILE A 335 7.85 7.87 -1.05
C ILE A 335 7.39 7.44 -2.42
N PHE A 336 8.29 7.51 -3.40
CA PHE A 336 8.01 6.98 -4.73
C PHE A 336 7.96 5.45 -4.69
N TRP A 337 6.84 4.88 -5.14
CA TRP A 337 6.59 3.43 -5.11
C TRP A 337 5.93 3.00 -6.44
N PRO A 338 6.73 2.75 -7.50
CA PRO A 338 6.21 2.59 -8.87
C PRO A 338 5.48 1.28 -9.14
N TRP A 339 5.49 0.35 -8.19
CA TRP A 339 5.11 -1.04 -8.40
C TRP A 339 3.58 -1.22 -8.41
N PRO A 340 2.93 -1.57 -9.53
CA PRO A 340 1.48 -1.71 -9.59
C PRO A 340 0.97 -2.89 -8.75
N LYS A 341 -0.19 -2.72 -8.10
CA LYS A 341 -0.84 -3.77 -7.30
C LYS A 341 0.03 -4.31 -6.15
N THR A 342 0.63 -3.43 -5.35
CA THR A 342 1.52 -3.80 -4.23
C THR A 342 1.20 -3.02 -2.95
N GLN A 343 -0.07 -2.67 -2.71
CA GLN A 343 -0.48 -1.89 -1.53
C GLN A 343 -0.06 -2.54 -0.22
N GLU A 344 -0.25 -3.85 -0.08
CA GLU A 344 0.11 -4.61 1.12
C GLU A 344 1.62 -4.55 1.36
N ALA A 345 2.44 -4.73 0.31
CA ALA A 345 3.89 -4.61 0.40
C ALA A 345 4.35 -3.18 0.71
N GLY A 346 3.71 -2.16 0.10
CA GLY A 346 3.97 -0.75 0.39
C GLY A 346 3.66 -0.39 1.85
N PHE A 347 2.60 -0.97 2.42
CA PHE A 347 2.27 -0.81 3.83
C PHE A 347 3.24 -1.54 4.76
N SER A 348 3.73 -2.73 4.38
CA SER A 348 4.83 -3.39 5.09
C SER A 348 6.11 -2.54 5.06
N HIS A 349 6.50 -2.00 3.90
CA HIS A 349 7.62 -1.07 3.78
C HIS A 349 7.42 0.18 4.66
N SER A 350 6.20 0.74 4.68
CA SER A 350 5.83 1.87 5.54
C SER A 350 6.00 1.57 7.02
N ALA A 351 5.51 0.41 7.47
CA ALA A 351 5.58 -0.01 8.86
C ALA A 351 7.03 -0.11 9.35
N ILE A 352 7.93 -0.70 8.54
CA ILE A 352 9.35 -0.84 8.89
C ILE A 352 10.04 0.53 8.85
N ARG A 353 9.91 1.26 7.74
CA ARG A 353 10.63 2.52 7.51
C ARG A 353 10.26 3.59 8.53
N SER A 354 8.98 3.67 8.89
CA SER A 354 8.48 4.67 9.82
C SER A 354 8.59 4.25 11.28
N ARG A 355 9.02 3.01 11.58
CA ARG A 355 9.11 2.47 12.94
C ARG A 355 9.89 3.36 13.91
N GLU A 356 10.98 3.96 13.44
CA GLU A 356 11.84 4.82 14.26
C GLU A 356 11.34 6.26 14.38
N SER A 357 10.42 6.70 13.50
CA SER A 357 9.92 8.09 13.48
C SER A 357 8.46 8.23 13.93
N CYS A 358 7.71 7.13 14.03
CA CYS A 358 6.29 7.11 14.37
C CYS A 358 5.97 6.02 15.39
N THR A 359 5.17 6.32 16.41
CA THR A 359 4.71 5.33 17.41
C THR A 359 3.50 4.56 16.92
N TRP A 360 2.44 5.29 16.60
CA TRP A 360 1.23 4.75 16.00
C TRP A 360 1.13 5.20 14.55
N MET A 361 0.57 4.35 13.70
CA MET A 361 0.34 4.61 12.30
C MET A 361 -1.13 4.34 11.95
N MET A 362 -1.81 5.35 11.42
CA MET A 362 -3.15 5.22 10.86
C MET A 362 -3.05 4.82 9.39
N TYR A 363 -3.70 3.71 9.02
CA TYR A 363 -3.79 3.26 7.63
C TYR A 363 -5.22 3.47 7.12
N THR A 364 -5.45 4.56 6.38
CA THR A 364 -6.74 4.96 5.79
C THR A 364 -6.52 5.56 4.40
N ASP A 365 -7.52 5.50 3.55
CA ASP A 365 -7.49 6.07 2.21
C ASP A 365 -7.78 7.60 2.23
N VAL A 366 -7.42 8.33 1.19
CA VAL A 366 -7.56 9.80 1.13
C VAL A 366 -9.01 10.29 1.04
N ASP A 367 -9.95 9.37 0.78
CA ASP A 367 -11.39 9.59 0.77
C ASP A 367 -12.07 9.09 2.06
N GLU A 368 -11.30 8.95 3.14
CA GLU A 368 -11.76 8.39 4.40
C GLU A 368 -11.45 9.29 5.59
N PHE A 369 -12.50 9.65 6.32
CA PHE A 369 -12.44 10.64 7.38
C PHE A 369 -12.87 10.02 8.70
N VAL A 370 -11.97 9.97 9.67
CA VAL A 370 -12.33 9.54 11.03
C VAL A 370 -13.23 10.61 11.64
N PHE A 371 -14.38 10.20 12.16
CA PHE A 371 -15.38 11.08 12.75
C PHE A 371 -15.92 10.50 14.06
N SER A 372 -16.16 11.36 15.05
CA SER A 372 -16.90 11.00 16.26
C SER A 372 -18.15 11.87 16.41
N PRO A 373 -19.32 11.27 16.66
CA PRO A 373 -20.52 12.03 17.06
C PRO A 373 -20.29 12.90 18.31
N LYS A 374 -19.31 12.57 19.15
CA LYS A 374 -18.97 13.35 20.35
C LYS A 374 -18.31 14.70 20.03
N TRP A 375 -17.76 14.87 18.83
CA TRP A 375 -17.08 16.10 18.43
C TRP A 375 -18.03 17.20 17.95
N VAL A 376 -19.32 16.89 17.73
CA VAL A 376 -20.31 17.82 17.16
C VAL A 376 -20.43 19.13 17.97
N ASN A 377 -20.26 19.05 19.28
CA ASN A 377 -20.32 20.21 20.18
C ASN A 377 -18.98 20.96 20.34
N SER A 378 -17.90 20.48 19.74
CA SER A 378 -16.61 21.17 19.77
C SER A 378 -16.64 22.38 18.84
N LEU A 379 -16.18 23.52 19.33
CA LEU A 379 -16.07 24.75 18.53
C LEU A 379 -14.89 24.68 17.55
N GLU A 380 -13.81 24.02 17.95
CA GLU A 380 -12.58 23.88 17.18
C GLU A 380 -12.08 22.43 17.19
N PRO A 381 -11.31 21.99 16.18
CA PRO A 381 -10.62 20.71 16.21
C PRO A 381 -9.46 20.76 17.23
N SER A 382 -9.05 19.60 17.76
CA SER A 382 -7.89 19.54 18.65
C SER A 382 -7.00 18.34 18.36
N SER A 383 -5.70 18.51 18.59
CA SER A 383 -4.68 17.47 18.38
C SER A 383 -4.86 16.24 19.26
N GLY A 384 -5.70 16.32 20.30
CA GLY A 384 -6.04 15.20 21.17
C GLY A 384 -7.16 14.30 20.63
N MET A 385 -7.89 14.69 19.59
CA MET A 385 -9.10 13.99 19.14
C MET A 385 -8.82 12.56 18.68
N LEU A 386 -7.92 12.37 17.70
CA LEU A 386 -7.55 11.02 17.24
C LEU A 386 -6.74 10.28 18.30
N LYS A 387 -5.86 11.00 19.00
CA LYS A 387 -5.02 10.41 20.07
C LYS A 387 -5.86 9.86 21.22
N SER A 388 -7.05 10.40 21.47
CA SER A 388 -8.00 9.89 22.48
C SER A 388 -8.56 8.50 22.17
N LEU A 389 -8.47 8.04 20.91
CA LEU A 389 -8.85 6.69 20.52
C LEU A 389 -7.77 5.66 20.89
N LEU A 390 -6.54 6.12 21.14
CA LEU A 390 -5.39 5.29 21.48
C LEU A 390 -5.41 4.91 22.98
N PRO A 391 -4.84 3.76 23.35
CA PRO A 391 -4.68 3.38 24.74
C PRO A 391 -3.76 4.38 25.48
N ILE A 392 -4.19 4.87 26.65
CA ILE A 392 -3.45 5.86 27.46
C ILE A 392 -2.20 5.23 28.10
N ASN A 393 -2.22 3.94 28.41
CA ASN A 393 -1.09 3.18 28.96
C ASN A 393 -0.94 1.86 28.21
N ILE A 394 0.27 1.58 27.70
CA ILE A 394 0.63 0.23 27.24
C ILE A 394 0.79 -0.61 28.50
N SER A 395 -0.20 -1.44 28.82
CA SER A 395 -0.16 -2.31 29.99
C SER A 395 1.12 -3.14 30.01
N THR A 396 1.76 -3.28 31.17
CA THR A 396 2.92 -4.16 31.34
C THR A 396 2.52 -5.63 31.28
N LEU A 397 1.23 -5.93 31.48
CA LEU A 397 0.69 -7.29 31.41
C LEU A 397 0.58 -7.75 29.94
N PRO A 398 1.17 -8.89 29.56
CA PRO A 398 1.16 -9.40 28.18
C PRO A 398 -0.23 -9.66 27.61
N SER A 399 -1.29 -9.78 28.42
CA SER A 399 -2.67 -10.00 27.92
C SER A 399 -3.48 -8.71 27.77
N GLN A 400 -2.86 -7.54 27.92
CA GLN A 400 -3.52 -6.23 27.91
C GLN A 400 -2.79 -5.19 27.04
N LYS A 401 -1.75 -5.58 26.29
CA LYS A 401 -1.05 -4.67 25.39
C LYS A 401 -1.90 -4.46 24.14
N MET A 402 -2.43 -3.25 24.00
CA MET A 402 -3.18 -2.87 22.82
C MET A 402 -2.20 -2.56 21.69
N GLY A 403 -2.25 -3.33 20.60
CA GLY A 403 -1.40 -3.14 19.42
C GLY A 403 -2.13 -2.52 18.24
N GLN A 404 -3.47 -2.61 18.20
CA GLN A 404 -4.25 -2.11 17.07
C GLN A 404 -5.63 -1.63 17.50
N VAL A 405 -6.06 -0.50 16.94
CA VAL A 405 -7.39 0.09 17.13
C VAL A 405 -8.13 0.00 15.80
N MET A 406 -9.24 -0.72 15.76
CA MET A 406 -10.05 -0.94 14.55
C MET A 406 -11.29 -0.06 14.57
N ILE A 407 -11.51 0.72 13.52
CA ILE A 407 -12.61 1.69 13.39
C ILE A 407 -13.49 1.28 12.21
N PHE A 408 -14.78 1.06 12.45
CA PHE A 408 -15.75 0.67 11.42
C PHE A 408 -16.06 1.81 10.45
N CYS A 409 -16.44 1.48 9.21
CA CYS A 409 -16.77 2.48 8.19
C CYS A 409 -18.28 2.60 7.94
N TYR A 410 -18.72 3.82 7.64
CA TYR A 410 -19.92 4.08 6.87
C TYR A 410 -19.54 4.40 5.43
N GLU A 411 -20.22 3.78 4.46
CA GLU A 411 -19.96 4.00 3.03
C GLU A 411 -20.92 5.07 2.47
N PHE A 412 -20.36 6.17 2.01
CA PHE A 412 -21.08 7.31 1.42
C PHE A 412 -21.27 7.13 -0.09
N GLY A 413 -22.42 7.62 -0.55
CA GLY A 413 -22.92 7.60 -1.92
C GLY A 413 -22.80 8.94 -2.66
N PRO A 414 -23.09 8.95 -3.97
CA PRO A 414 -22.87 10.12 -4.82
C PRO A 414 -23.71 11.34 -4.46
N SER A 415 -24.83 11.17 -3.74
CA SER A 415 -25.64 12.30 -3.22
C SER A 415 -26.07 13.27 -4.32
N ASP A 416 -26.48 12.73 -5.46
CA ASP A 416 -26.87 13.44 -6.70
C ASP A 416 -25.75 14.28 -7.36
N GLN A 417 -24.51 14.19 -6.86
CA GLN A 417 -23.38 14.89 -7.44
C GLN A 417 -22.96 14.26 -8.77
N LYS A 418 -22.85 15.09 -9.80
CA LYS A 418 -22.40 14.68 -11.15
C LYS A 418 -20.91 14.85 -11.36
N VAL A 419 -20.27 15.69 -10.54
CA VAL A 419 -18.83 16.00 -10.58
C VAL A 419 -18.27 16.00 -9.17
N HIS A 420 -16.95 16.06 -9.04
CA HIS A 420 -16.31 16.29 -7.75
C HIS A 420 -16.79 17.63 -7.14
N PRO A 421 -17.28 17.66 -5.90
CA PRO A 421 -17.70 18.89 -5.24
C PRO A 421 -16.51 19.81 -5.01
N VAL A 422 -16.62 21.07 -5.42
CA VAL A 422 -15.52 22.05 -5.30
C VAL A 422 -15.17 22.34 -3.84
N GLU A 423 -16.13 22.15 -2.93
CA GLU A 423 -15.96 22.30 -1.49
C GLU A 423 -15.36 21.06 -0.81
N GLY A 424 -15.13 19.97 -1.55
CA GLY A 424 -14.58 18.72 -1.05
C GLY A 424 -15.61 17.61 -0.81
N VAL A 425 -15.11 16.39 -0.60
CA VAL A 425 -15.93 15.18 -0.49
C VAL A 425 -16.85 15.23 0.73
N THR A 426 -16.41 15.84 1.83
CA THR A 426 -17.23 15.96 3.05
C THR A 426 -18.41 16.91 2.88
N GLN A 427 -18.36 17.80 1.88
CA GLN A 427 -19.36 18.82 1.65
C GLN A 427 -20.41 18.40 0.62
N GLY A 428 -20.01 17.70 -0.44
CA GLY A 428 -20.96 17.28 -1.49
C GLY A 428 -21.58 15.90 -1.28
N TYR A 429 -20.90 14.98 -0.60
CA TYR A 429 -21.42 13.63 -0.38
C TYR A 429 -22.01 13.49 1.03
N THR A 430 -23.33 13.46 1.14
CA THR A 430 -24.08 13.44 2.41
C THR A 430 -25.10 12.32 2.52
N CYS A 431 -25.22 11.49 1.49
CA CYS A 431 -25.97 10.24 1.51
C CYS A 431 -25.05 9.08 1.86
N ARG A 432 -25.50 8.15 2.69
CA ARG A 432 -24.77 6.91 2.96
C ARG A 432 -25.66 5.70 3.17
N SER A 433 -25.02 4.54 3.09
CA SER A 433 -25.64 3.28 3.51
C SER A 433 -25.80 3.23 5.03
N ARG A 434 -26.83 2.53 5.52
CA ARG A 434 -27.12 2.38 6.96
C ARG A 434 -26.17 1.40 7.63
N LYS A 435 -25.71 0.39 6.89
CA LYS A 435 -24.88 -0.70 7.40
C LYS A 435 -23.44 -0.23 7.65
N LEU A 436 -22.89 -0.62 8.80
CA LEU A 436 -21.46 -0.53 9.06
C LEU A 436 -20.72 -1.61 8.27
N ASN A 437 -19.68 -1.21 7.54
CA ASN A 437 -18.88 -2.08 6.70
C ASN A 437 -17.40 -1.89 7.00
N ARG A 438 -16.62 -2.97 6.83
CA ARG A 438 -15.15 -3.00 6.98
C ARG A 438 -14.64 -2.33 8.26
N HIS A 439 -13.33 -2.30 8.39
CA HIS A 439 -12.66 -1.58 9.46
C HIS A 439 -11.38 -1.01 8.87
N LYS A 440 -10.96 0.15 9.37
CA LYS A 440 -9.59 0.68 9.20
C LYS A 440 -8.88 0.62 10.53
N SER A 441 -7.56 0.81 10.54
CA SER A 441 -6.84 0.74 11.80
C SER A 441 -5.84 1.85 12.04
N ILE A 442 -5.61 2.04 13.34
CA ILE A 442 -4.44 2.69 13.87
C ILE A 442 -3.63 1.62 14.62
N VAL A 443 -2.41 1.37 14.18
CA VAL A 443 -1.56 0.28 14.68
C VAL A 443 -0.32 0.83 15.37
N LEU A 444 0.07 0.22 16.48
CA LEU A 444 1.33 0.47 17.16
C LEU A 444 2.43 -0.24 16.37
N LEU A 445 3.37 0.51 15.79
CA LEU A 445 4.35 -0.08 14.88
C LEU A 445 5.20 -1.18 15.54
N ASP A 446 5.54 -1.02 16.82
CA ASP A 446 6.30 -2.02 17.58
C ASP A 446 5.51 -3.31 17.89
N ALA A 447 4.17 -3.28 17.74
CA ALA A 447 3.30 -4.43 17.95
C ALA A 447 3.12 -5.30 16.69
N ILE A 448 3.50 -4.82 15.51
CA ILE A 448 3.36 -5.53 14.24
C ILE A 448 4.24 -6.78 14.26
N ASP A 449 3.69 -7.92 13.82
CA ASP A 449 4.41 -9.18 13.73
C ASP A 449 5.63 -9.09 12.78
N THR A 450 6.65 -9.88 13.07
CA THR A 450 7.90 -9.89 12.28
C THR A 450 7.68 -10.26 10.82
N SER A 451 6.63 -11.03 10.49
CA SER A 451 6.23 -11.37 9.12
C SER A 451 5.68 -10.18 8.32
N LEU A 452 5.27 -9.10 9.00
CA LEU A 452 4.63 -7.92 8.40
C LEU A 452 3.37 -8.23 7.60
N PHE A 453 2.75 -9.39 7.86
CA PHE A 453 1.52 -9.78 7.20
C PHE A 453 0.44 -8.74 7.44
N ASN A 454 -0.22 -8.31 6.36
CA ASN A 454 -1.34 -7.39 6.46
C ASN A 454 -2.43 -7.67 5.43
N VAL A 455 -3.64 -7.25 5.78
CA VAL A 455 -4.80 -7.20 4.88
C VAL A 455 -5.17 -5.74 4.64
N ILE A 456 -4.22 -5.02 4.04
CA ILE A 456 -4.28 -3.59 3.77
C ILE A 456 -4.27 -2.82 5.10
N HIS A 457 -5.44 -2.49 5.65
CA HIS A 457 -5.51 -1.61 6.81
C HIS A 457 -5.35 -2.33 8.15
N HIS A 458 -5.03 -3.63 8.18
CA HIS A 458 -4.85 -4.39 9.43
C HIS A 458 -3.62 -5.26 9.34
N PHE A 459 -2.82 -5.22 10.40
CA PHE A 459 -1.62 -6.03 10.54
C PHE A 459 -1.86 -7.21 11.47
N GLU A 460 -1.16 -8.30 11.18
CA GLU A 460 -0.90 -9.33 12.19
C GLU A 460 -0.01 -8.73 13.30
N LEU A 461 -0.33 -9.09 14.55
CA LEU A 461 0.35 -8.55 15.72
C LEU A 461 1.19 -9.64 16.38
N LYS A 462 2.29 -9.23 17.00
CA LYS A 462 3.13 -10.09 17.86
C LYS A 462 2.31 -10.69 19.00
N ASP A 463 2.77 -11.84 19.50
CA ASP A 463 2.18 -12.46 20.68
C ASP A 463 2.14 -11.51 21.88
N GLY A 464 0.99 -11.52 22.57
CA GLY A 464 0.68 -10.61 23.67
C GLY A 464 0.08 -9.27 23.25
N TYR A 465 0.02 -8.93 21.97
CA TYR A 465 -0.71 -7.75 21.51
C TYR A 465 -2.15 -8.08 21.10
N GLN A 466 -3.06 -7.14 21.33
CA GLN A 466 -4.48 -7.29 21.00
C GLN A 466 -5.01 -6.16 20.12
N SER A 467 -6.09 -6.45 19.41
CA SER A 467 -6.86 -5.49 18.62
C SER A 467 -8.13 -5.07 19.36
N LYS A 468 -8.43 -3.77 19.43
CA LYS A 468 -9.66 -3.21 20.02
C LYS A 468 -10.53 -2.64 18.92
N LYS A 469 -11.75 -3.18 18.81
CA LYS A 469 -12.79 -2.62 17.94
C LYS A 469 -13.40 -1.40 18.65
N VAL A 470 -13.34 -0.24 18.02
CA VAL A 470 -13.99 0.98 18.49
C VAL A 470 -15.48 0.87 18.21
N ILE A 471 -16.30 1.21 19.20
CA ILE A 471 -17.75 1.25 19.04
C ILE A 471 -18.14 2.51 18.26
N SER A 472 -19.13 2.39 17.38
CA SER A 472 -19.51 3.47 16.43
C SER A 472 -19.95 4.78 17.08
N ARG A 473 -20.39 4.75 18.35
CA ARG A 473 -20.69 5.97 19.12
C ARG A 473 -19.44 6.77 19.51
N ASP A 474 -18.27 6.13 19.51
CA ASP A 474 -17.01 6.73 19.92
C ASP A 474 -16.20 7.18 18.70
N ALA A 475 -16.15 6.37 17.64
CA ALA A 475 -15.63 6.80 16.34
C ALA A 475 -16.11 5.88 15.21
N VAL A 476 -16.18 6.45 14.00
CA VAL A 476 -16.39 5.77 12.72
C VAL A 476 -15.46 6.38 11.67
N VAL A 477 -15.27 5.68 10.56
CA VAL A 477 -14.67 6.22 9.35
C VAL A 477 -15.78 6.51 8.35
N ASN A 478 -15.95 7.77 7.97
CA ASN A 478 -16.78 8.14 6.83
C ASN A 478 -15.96 7.87 5.55
N HIS A 479 -16.31 6.81 4.83
CA HIS A 479 -15.63 6.40 3.62
C HIS A 479 -16.44 6.85 2.41
N TYR A 480 -15.91 7.84 1.70
CA TYR A 480 -16.49 8.43 0.47
C TYR A 480 -16.18 7.55 -0.74
N LYS A 481 -16.61 6.29 -0.62
CA LYS A 481 -16.34 5.19 -1.53
C LYS A 481 -16.98 5.38 -2.90
N TYR A 482 -18.25 5.77 -2.91
CA TYR A 482 -19.04 5.93 -4.13
C TYR A 482 -19.25 7.42 -4.39
N GLN A 483 -18.39 7.97 -5.24
CA GLN A 483 -18.38 9.38 -5.62
C GLN A 483 -19.16 9.61 -6.92
N ALA A 484 -19.18 10.85 -7.40
CA ALA A 484 -19.68 11.18 -8.73
C ALA A 484 -19.11 10.23 -9.80
N TRP A 485 -19.87 9.93 -10.85
CA TRP A 485 -19.51 8.84 -11.76
C TRP A 485 -18.10 8.98 -12.38
N SER A 486 -17.74 10.19 -12.81
CA SER A 486 -16.41 10.49 -13.36
C SER A 486 -15.28 10.14 -12.39
N GLU A 487 -15.50 10.39 -11.10
CA GLU A 487 -14.55 10.07 -10.02
C GLU A 487 -14.47 8.57 -9.75
N PHE A 488 -15.64 7.94 -9.68
CA PHE A 488 -15.73 6.50 -9.48
C PHE A 488 -15.08 5.73 -10.65
N GLN A 489 -15.26 6.21 -11.89
CA GLN A 489 -14.67 5.61 -13.09
C GLN A 489 -13.14 5.66 -13.07
N ALA A 490 -12.53 6.73 -12.54
CA ALA A 490 -11.08 6.80 -12.38
C ALA A 490 -10.55 5.70 -11.45
N LYS A 491 -11.23 5.48 -10.31
CA LYS A 491 -10.93 4.38 -9.37
C LYS A 491 -11.21 3.00 -9.95
N PHE A 492 -12.14 2.90 -10.91
CA PHE A 492 -12.49 1.65 -11.59
C PHE A 492 -11.34 1.11 -12.45
N LYS A 493 -10.54 2.01 -13.04
CA LYS A 493 -9.48 1.65 -13.99
C LYS A 493 -8.18 1.15 -13.34
N ARG A 494 -7.90 1.54 -12.09
CA ARG A 494 -6.62 1.22 -11.44
C ARG A 494 -6.81 0.95 -9.95
N ARG A 495 -6.73 -0.34 -9.56
CA ARG A 495 -6.63 -0.74 -8.15
C ARG A 495 -5.17 -0.91 -7.74
N VAL A 496 -4.91 -0.64 -6.46
CA VAL A 496 -3.56 -0.72 -5.87
C VAL A 496 -3.32 -1.97 -5.01
N SER A 497 -4.37 -2.65 -4.53
CA SER A 497 -4.21 -3.90 -3.76
C SER A 497 -3.76 -5.06 -4.65
N ALA A 498 -2.83 -5.86 -4.15
CA ALA A 498 -2.33 -7.05 -4.83
C ALA A 498 -3.39 -8.15 -4.96
N TYR A 499 -4.29 -8.22 -3.96
CA TYR A 499 -5.19 -9.36 -3.74
C TYR A 499 -6.66 -8.99 -3.93
N VAL A 500 -6.94 -7.94 -4.71
CA VAL A 500 -8.32 -7.61 -5.11
C VAL A 500 -8.36 -7.56 -6.63
N ALA A 501 -9.23 -8.39 -7.21
CA ALA A 501 -9.44 -8.42 -8.65
C ALA A 501 -9.84 -7.03 -9.18
N ASP A 502 -9.37 -6.72 -10.39
CA ASP A 502 -9.82 -5.52 -11.06
C ASP A 502 -11.30 -5.62 -11.37
N TRP A 503 -11.93 -4.46 -11.43
CA TRP A 503 -13.35 -4.37 -11.71
C TRP A 503 -13.73 -4.95 -13.08
N THR A 504 -12.84 -4.78 -14.04
CA THR A 504 -12.94 -5.27 -15.42
C THR A 504 -12.71 -6.77 -15.55
N ASP A 505 -12.13 -7.42 -14.55
CA ASP A 505 -11.89 -8.85 -14.55
C ASP A 505 -13.19 -9.58 -14.18
N PRO A 506 -13.65 -10.61 -14.92
CA PRO A 506 -14.81 -11.43 -14.53
C PRO A 506 -14.60 -12.29 -13.27
N VAL A 507 -13.39 -12.38 -12.74
CA VAL A 507 -13.06 -13.23 -11.59
C VAL A 507 -13.74 -12.75 -10.31
N ASN A 508 -14.33 -13.70 -9.58
CA ASN A 508 -15.04 -13.49 -8.33
C ASN A 508 -16.12 -12.38 -8.39
N PRO A 509 -17.18 -12.57 -9.18
CA PRO A 509 -18.24 -11.58 -9.36
C PRO A 509 -19.02 -11.29 -8.06
N MET A 510 -18.95 -12.17 -7.06
CA MET A 510 -19.66 -12.05 -5.79
C MET A 510 -18.83 -11.37 -4.68
N SER A 511 -17.64 -10.83 -5.00
CA SER A 511 -16.80 -10.17 -4.01
C SER A 511 -17.48 -8.97 -3.36
N LYS A 512 -17.31 -8.81 -2.04
CA LYS A 512 -17.70 -7.59 -1.31
C LYS A 512 -16.82 -6.38 -1.64
N ASP A 513 -15.73 -6.59 -2.38
CA ASP A 513 -14.92 -5.52 -2.97
C ASP A 513 -15.58 -4.90 -4.19
N ARG A 514 -16.59 -5.57 -4.77
CA ARG A 514 -17.35 -5.05 -5.90
C ARG A 514 -18.53 -4.18 -5.44
N THR A 515 -18.82 -3.16 -6.23
CA THR A 515 -19.93 -2.23 -6.22
C THR A 515 -21.17 -3.03 -6.58
N PRO A 516 -22.12 -3.13 -5.64
CA PRO A 516 -23.35 -3.85 -5.90
C PRO A 516 -24.07 -3.32 -7.15
N GLY A 517 -24.47 -4.24 -8.03
CA GLY A 517 -25.24 -3.90 -9.23
C GLY A 517 -24.45 -3.19 -10.32
N LEU A 518 -23.10 -3.23 -10.29
CA LEU A 518 -22.24 -2.78 -11.39
C LEU A 518 -21.55 -4.00 -12.02
N GLY A 519 -21.53 -4.05 -13.35
CA GLY A 519 -20.88 -5.12 -14.11
C GLY A 519 -19.35 -4.94 -14.17
N PHE A 520 -18.76 -5.47 -15.24
CA PHE A 520 -17.32 -5.40 -15.51
C PHE A 520 -16.91 -4.21 -16.38
N GLU A 521 -17.90 -3.46 -16.88
CA GLU A 521 -17.66 -2.31 -17.74
C GLU A 521 -17.92 -1.01 -17.00
N PRO A 522 -17.11 0.03 -17.26
CA PRO A 522 -17.31 1.35 -16.67
C PRO A 522 -18.42 2.11 -17.40
N VAL A 523 -19.66 1.61 -17.34
CA VAL A 523 -20.87 2.26 -17.87
C VAL A 523 -21.70 2.84 -16.72
N GLU A 524 -22.05 4.12 -16.81
CA GLU A 524 -22.82 4.83 -15.77
C GLU A 524 -24.24 4.27 -15.66
N PRO A 525 -24.66 3.78 -14.48
CA PRO A 525 -26.06 3.45 -14.24
C PRO A 525 -26.95 4.71 -14.24
N LYS A 526 -28.16 4.61 -14.82
CA LYS A 526 -29.11 5.74 -14.87
C LYS A 526 -29.44 6.34 -13.51
N ASP A 527 -29.41 5.51 -12.46
CA ASP A 527 -29.73 5.84 -11.08
C ASP A 527 -28.50 6.11 -10.21
N TRP A 528 -27.27 6.22 -10.78
CA TRP A 528 -26.03 6.31 -10.01
C TRP A 528 -26.04 7.40 -8.93
N GLY A 529 -26.52 8.60 -9.27
CA GLY A 529 -26.59 9.75 -8.36
C GLY A 529 -27.34 9.46 -7.05
N GLU A 530 -28.38 8.63 -7.12
CA GLU A 530 -29.31 8.31 -6.04
C GLU A 530 -28.90 7.05 -5.26
N ARG A 531 -27.88 6.30 -5.75
CA ARG A 531 -27.45 5.06 -5.10
C ARG A 531 -26.78 5.30 -3.75
N PHE A 532 -26.91 4.28 -2.89
CA PHE A 532 -26.31 4.27 -1.54
C PHE A 532 -26.80 5.41 -0.63
N CYS A 533 -28.01 5.96 -0.86
CA CYS A 533 -28.64 6.98 -0.03
C CYS A 533 -29.74 6.42 0.89
N GLU A 534 -29.38 5.59 1.87
CA GLU A 534 -30.33 5.07 2.87
C GLU A 534 -30.51 5.98 4.09
N VAL A 535 -29.50 6.82 4.35
CA VAL A 535 -29.44 7.79 5.43
C VAL A 535 -28.82 9.07 4.90
N GLN A 536 -29.50 10.20 5.10
CA GLN A 536 -28.91 11.52 4.96
C GLN A 536 -28.10 11.83 6.23
N ASP A 537 -26.79 11.98 6.09
CA ASP A 537 -25.83 12.20 7.17
C ASP A 537 -25.05 13.49 6.95
N MET A 538 -25.43 14.52 7.71
CA MET A 538 -24.84 15.85 7.65
C MET A 538 -23.78 16.08 8.74
N GLY A 539 -23.48 15.07 9.55
CA GLY A 539 -22.69 15.24 10.79
C GLY A 539 -21.29 15.78 10.52
N LEU A 540 -20.54 15.11 9.64
CA LEU A 540 -19.19 15.56 9.28
C LEU A 540 -19.23 16.85 8.45
N LYS A 541 -20.22 17.02 7.55
CA LYS A 541 -20.39 18.25 6.76
C LYS A 541 -20.49 19.48 7.66
N MET A 542 -21.45 19.47 8.60
CA MET A 542 -21.69 20.59 9.51
C MET A 542 -20.50 20.84 10.44
N LEU A 543 -19.83 19.77 10.89
CA LEU A 543 -18.65 19.88 11.73
C LEU A 543 -17.47 20.49 10.98
N ALA A 544 -17.23 20.04 9.75
CA ALA A 544 -16.20 20.58 8.87
C ALA A 544 -16.44 22.06 8.56
N GLN A 545 -17.68 22.46 8.22
CA GLN A 545 -18.04 23.86 8.00
C GLN A 545 -17.75 24.74 9.23
N LYS A 546 -18.02 24.23 10.44
CA LYS A 546 -17.75 24.95 11.68
C LYS A 546 -16.24 25.15 11.90
N TRP A 547 -15.44 24.11 11.66
CA TRP A 547 -14.00 24.13 11.96
C TRP A 547 -13.15 24.79 10.88
N PHE A 548 -13.63 24.75 9.64
CA PHE A 548 -12.82 25.03 8.46
C PHE A 548 -13.53 25.90 7.43
N GLY A 549 -14.73 26.40 7.74
CA GLY A 549 -15.42 27.39 6.92
C GLY A 549 -14.86 28.79 7.15
N LEU A 550 -14.66 29.51 6.07
CA LEU A 550 -14.30 30.93 6.02
C LEU A 550 -15.49 31.71 5.47
N VAL A 551 -15.77 32.86 6.06
CA VAL A 551 -16.76 33.81 5.53
C VAL A 551 -16.07 34.68 4.48
N SER A 552 -16.49 34.58 3.23
CA SER A 552 -16.03 35.43 2.13
C SER A 552 -17.15 36.36 1.64
N SER A 553 -16.80 37.35 0.83
CA SER A 553 -17.77 38.23 0.15
C SER A 553 -18.69 37.50 -0.83
N GLU A 554 -18.30 36.29 -1.27
CA GLU A 554 -19.02 35.47 -2.24
C GLU A 554 -19.78 34.29 -1.58
N GLY A 555 -19.58 34.04 -0.29
CA GLY A 555 -20.25 32.97 0.44
C GLY A 555 -19.39 32.31 1.51
N HIS A 556 -19.77 31.10 1.92
CA HIS A 556 -18.94 30.26 2.78
C HIS A 556 -18.01 29.42 1.89
N ILE A 557 -16.70 29.50 2.12
CA ILE A 557 -15.69 28.67 1.45
C ILE A 557 -14.94 27.83 2.48
N MET A 558 -14.43 26.66 2.12
CA MET A 558 -13.59 25.84 2.99
C MET A 558 -12.12 26.23 2.83
N VAL A 559 -11.33 26.17 3.90
CA VAL A 559 -9.88 26.50 3.88
C VAL A 559 -9.06 25.69 2.86
N TRP A 560 -9.55 24.52 2.45
CA TRP A 560 -8.90 23.65 1.47
C TRP A 560 -9.36 23.89 0.03
N GLN A 561 -10.36 24.74 -0.20
CA GLN A 561 -10.72 25.12 -1.56
C GLN A 561 -9.59 25.95 -2.17
N ASP A 562 -9.19 25.60 -3.39
CA ASP A 562 -8.27 26.41 -4.16
C ASP A 562 -8.90 27.80 -4.36
N ALA A 563 -8.13 28.86 -4.04
CA ALA A 563 -8.43 30.23 -4.45
C ALA A 563 -7.81 30.51 -5.83
#